data_AF-A0A969IFN1-F1
#
_entry.id   AF-A0A969IFN1-F1
#
_cell.length_a   1.000
_cell.length_b   1.000
_cell.length_c   1.000
_cell.angle_alpha   90.00
_cell.angle_beta   90.00
_cell.angle_gamma   90.00
#
_symmetry.space_group_name_H-M   'P 1'
#
loop_
_entity.id
_entity.type
_entity.pdbx_description
1 polymer ?
#
loop_
_entity_poly.entity_id
_entity_poly.type
_entity_poly.pdbx_seq_one_letter_code
_entity_poly.pdbx_strand_id
1 'polypeptide(L)' 'MKNWIPVMEDAMKKNSNFFAVGAGHLPGENGVINLLRKAGYTLTPVK' A
#
# COMPACT_ATOMS: atom_id res chain seq x y z
N MET A 1 -1.39 11.63 -3.40
CA MET A 1 -1.20 10.17 -3.20
C MET A 1 -2.48 9.41 -2.83
N LYS A 2 -3.67 10.05 -2.69
CA LYS A 2 -4.89 9.39 -2.19
C LYS A 2 -5.50 8.29 -3.10
N ASN A 3 -5.06 8.18 -4.36
CA ASN A 3 -5.66 7.25 -5.33
C ASN A 3 -4.98 5.87 -5.39
N TRP A 4 -3.94 5.64 -4.60
CA TRP A 4 -3.18 4.38 -4.66
C TRP A 4 -3.92 3.21 -4.03
N ILE A 5 -4.55 3.43 -2.88
CA ILE A 5 -5.18 2.34 -2.13
C ILE A 5 -6.28 1.65 -2.93
N PRO A 6 -7.29 2.34 -3.51
CA PRO A 6 -8.35 1.64 -4.25
C PRO A 6 -7.81 0.79 -5.41
N VAL A 7 -6.80 1.28 -6.13
CA VAL A 7 -6.15 0.55 -7.23
C VAL A 7 -5.42 -0.69 -6.71
N MET A 8 -4.68 -0.55 -5.62
CA MET A 8 -3.99 -1.68 -4.98
C MET A 8 -4.98 -2.71 -4.46
N GLU A 9 -6.06 -2.29 -3.81
CA GLU A 9 -7.10 -3.19 -3.28
C GLU A 9 -7.77 -4.02 -4.37
N ASP A 10 -8.16 -3.38 -5.48
CA ASP A 10 -8.77 -4.08 -6.61
C ASP A 10 -7.81 -5.08 -7.26
N ALA A 11 -6.51 -4.78 -7.29
CA ALA A 11 -5.50 -5.73 -7.74
C ALA A 11 -5.31 -6.88 -6.73
N MET A 12 -5.19 -6.57 -5.43
CA MET A 12 -4.94 -7.55 -4.35
C MET A 12 -6.08 -8.54 -4.17
N LYS A 13 -7.34 -8.13 -4.45
CA LYS A 13 -8.50 -9.04 -4.45
C LYS A 13 -8.45 -10.10 -5.56
N LYS A 14 -7.73 -9.83 -6.65
CA LYS A 14 -7.68 -10.72 -7.82
C LYS A 14 -6.56 -11.74 -7.69
N ASN A 15 -5.35 -11.29 -7.34
CA ASN A 15 -4.15 -12.13 -7.28
C ASN A 15 -3.17 -11.61 -6.23
N SER A 16 -2.16 -12.42 -5.91
CA SER A 16 -0.96 -11.94 -5.20
C SER A 16 -0.17 -10.99 -6.09
N ASN A 17 0.18 -9.81 -5.57
CA ASN A 17 0.85 -8.75 -6.34
C ASN A 17 2.12 -8.28 -5.65
N PHE A 18 3.10 -7.87 -6.46
CA PHE A 18 4.27 -7.13 -6.02
C PHE A 18 4.18 -5.70 -6.56
N PHE A 19 4.25 -4.70 -5.67
CA PHE A 19 4.16 -3.28 -6.02
C PHE A 19 5.53 -2.62 -5.82
N ALA A 20 6.11 -2.10 -6.90
CA ALA A 20 7.35 -1.33 -6.84
C ALA A 20 7.03 0.17 -6.74
N VAL A 21 7.59 0.84 -5.73
CA VAL A 21 7.35 2.27 -5.48
C VAL A 21 8.66 2.98 -5.16
N GLY A 22 8.76 4.25 -5.54
CA GLY A 22 9.87 5.09 -5.08
C GLY A 22 9.83 5.30 -3.57
N ALA A 23 10.99 5.34 -2.91
CA ALA A 23 11.10 5.45 -1.45
C ALA A 23 10.33 6.66 -0.88
N GLY A 24 10.26 7.77 -1.62
CA GLY A 24 9.51 8.97 -1.23
C GLY A 24 7.99 8.79 -1.12
N HIS A 25 7.43 7.69 -1.64
CA HIS A 25 6.00 7.38 -1.54
C HIS A 25 5.62 6.57 -0.29
N LEU A 26 6.60 6.06 0.47
CA LEU A 26 6.36 5.22 1.63
C LEU A 26 6.02 6.01 2.92
N PRO A 27 6.75 7.07 3.30
CA PRO A 27 6.60 7.71 4.61
C PRO A 27 5.47 8.75 4.67
N GLY A 28 5.15 9.19 5.89
CA GLY A 28 4.20 10.29 6.15
C GLY A 28 2.74 9.88 6.21
N GLU A 29 1.85 10.80 6.61
CA GLU A 29 0.42 10.51 6.82
C GLU A 29 -0.33 10.02 5.58
N ASN A 30 0.15 10.45 4.41
CA ASN A 30 -0.36 10.10 3.08
C ASN A 30 0.55 9.11 2.33
N GLY A 31 1.56 8.54 3.01
CA GLY A 31 2.42 7.50 2.44
C GLY A 31 1.72 6.15 2.37
N VAL A 32 2.12 5.31 1.42
CA VAL A 32 1.46 4.04 1.10
C VAL A 32 1.33 3.13 2.33
N ILE A 33 2.37 3.05 3.17
CA ILE A 33 2.36 2.21 4.37
C ILE A 33 1.25 2.66 5.33
N ASN A 34 1.15 3.96 5.61
CA ASN A 34 0.16 4.49 6.55
C ASN A 34 -1.26 4.41 5.99
N LEU A 35 -1.43 4.63 4.68
CA LEU A 35 -2.71 4.50 4.02
C LEU A 35 -3.22 3.06 4.02
N LEU A 36 -2.35 2.06 3.80
CA LEU A 36 -2.72 0.64 3.91
C LEU A 36 -3.14 0.26 5.34
N ARG A 37 -2.41 0.73 6.37
CA ARG A 37 -2.82 0.52 7.78
C ARG A 37 -4.18 1.13 8.06
N LYS A 38 -4.45 2.36 7.60
CA LYS A 38 -5.75 3.04 7.76
C LYS A 38 -6.88 2.31 7.04
N ALA A 39 -6.59 1.62 5.94
CA ALA A 39 -7.55 0.79 5.22
C ALA A 39 -7.79 -0.58 5.89
N GLY A 40 -7.15 -0.87 7.03
CA GLY A 40 -7.37 -2.08 7.82
C GLY A 40 -6.46 -3.25 7.48
N TYR A 41 -5.41 -3.04 6.67
CA TYR A 41 -4.44 -4.09 6.35
C TYR A 41 -3.41 -4.28 7.46
N THR A 42 -3.10 -5.55 7.76
CA THR A 42 -1.94 -5.94 8.55
C THR A 42 -0.71 -5.94 7.67
N LEU A 43 0.32 -5.19 8.05
CA LEU A 43 1.58 -5.11 7.31
C LEU A 43 2.68 -5.87 8.05
N THR A 44 3.27 -6.85 7.38
CA THR A 44 4.41 -7.62 7.89
C THR A 44 5.66 -7.24 7.10
N PRO A 45 6.72 -6.73 7.75
CA PRO A 45 8.01 -6.51 7.10
C PRO A 45 8.60 -7.83 6.59
N VAL A 46 9.07 -7.83 5.35
CA VAL A 46 9.85 -8.92 4.76
C VAL A 46 11.34 -8.63 4.94
N LYS A 47 12.11 -9.68 5.25
CA LYS A 47 13.57 -9.64 5.45
C LYS A 47 14.30 -10.07 4.18
#